data_AF-K2C5M5-F1
#
_entry.id   AF-K2C5M5-F1
#
_cell.length_a   1.000
_cell.length_b   1.000
_cell.length_c   1.000
_cell.angle_alpha   90.00
_cell.angle_beta   90.00
_cell.angle_gamma   90.00
#
_symmetry.space_group_name_H-M   'P 1'
#
loop_
_entity.id
_entity.type
_entity.pdbx_description
1 polymer ?
#
loop_
_entity_poly.entity_id
_entity_poly.type
_entity_poly.pdbx_seq_one_letter_code
_entity_poly.pdbx_strand_id
1 'polypeptide(L)'
;ETLEQVREMWIKGPRTCEYFYIFADGKIPDAVGVYANPSHIEFLGSGQSHPMLGDGIPNTVIMSAGNRLRLLRSRIHEGYGTFNATSSLRLMDRPVAMRSNLHNVLFVPQLQEVYVAIATPFEPAAGQPYVRYNLKELLRSMP
;
A
#
# COMPACT_ATOMS: atom_id res chain seq x y z
N GLU A 1 3.48 -4.87 15.86
CA GLU A 1 4.64 -5.75 15.59
C GLU A 1 5.66 -4.96 14.76
N THR A 2 6.92 -5.38 14.70
CA THR A 2 7.96 -4.73 13.87
C THR A 2 8.06 -5.40 12.50
N LEU A 3 8.73 -4.76 11.54
CA LEU A 3 8.96 -5.36 10.21
C LEU A 3 9.77 -6.66 10.27
N GLU A 4 10.70 -6.80 11.21
CA GLU A 4 11.46 -8.04 11.45
C GLU A 4 10.55 -9.17 11.92
N GLN A 5 9.64 -8.88 12.84
CA GLN A 5 8.66 -9.86 13.33
C GLN A 5 7.75 -10.35 12.20
N VAL A 6 7.33 -9.43 11.31
CA VAL A 6 6.57 -9.78 10.09
C VAL A 6 7.37 -10.72 9.20
N ARG A 7 8.64 -10.41 8.93
CA ARG A 7 9.52 -11.27 8.10
C ARG A 7 9.63 -12.67 8.70
N GLU A 8 9.89 -12.78 10.00
CA GLU A 8 9.98 -14.07 10.68
C GLU A 8 8.69 -14.88 10.59
N MET A 9 7.55 -14.25 10.86
CA MET A 9 6.23 -14.88 10.79
C MET A 9 5.98 -15.43 9.39
N TRP A 10 6.25 -14.63 8.36
CA TRP A 10 6.05 -15.01 6.96
C TRP A 10 6.99 -16.11 6.48
N ILE A 11 8.21 -16.20 7.02
CA ILE A 11 9.16 -17.29 6.74
C ILE A 11 8.69 -18.60 7.39
N LYS A 12 8.21 -18.54 8.64
CA LYS A 12 7.81 -19.72 9.42
C LYS A 12 6.43 -20.27 9.02
N GLY A 13 5.49 -19.42 8.63
CA GLY A 13 4.11 -19.81 8.33
C GLY A 13 3.96 -20.54 6.99
N PRO A 14 3.15 -21.60 6.87
CA PRO A 14 2.90 -22.27 5.59
C PRO A 14 2.16 -21.32 4.63
N ARG A 15 2.45 -21.42 3.33
CA ARG A 15 1.79 -20.63 2.28
C ARG A 15 1.19 -21.56 1.24
N THR A 16 -0.04 -21.30 0.82
CA THR A 16 -0.79 -22.17 -0.13
C THR A 16 -1.13 -21.47 -1.45
N CYS A 17 -0.94 -20.15 -1.54
CA CYS A 17 -1.24 -19.34 -2.72
C CYS A 17 -0.13 -18.31 -2.96
N GLU A 18 -0.26 -17.57 -4.06
CA GLU A 18 0.59 -16.44 -4.38
C GLU A 18 0.06 -15.14 -3.74
N TYR A 19 0.96 -14.38 -3.12
CA TYR A 19 0.68 -13.17 -2.37
C TYR A 19 1.66 -12.05 -2.70
N PHE A 20 1.10 -10.85 -2.76
CA PHE A 20 1.78 -9.59 -2.97
C PHE A 20 1.28 -8.62 -1.90
N TYR A 21 2.08 -8.36 -0.87
CA TYR A 21 1.70 -7.50 0.26
C TYR A 21 2.74 -6.42 0.54
N ILE A 22 2.28 -5.34 1.18
CA ILE A 22 3.14 -4.32 1.78
C ILE A 22 2.77 -4.23 3.25
N PHE A 23 3.77 -4.31 4.13
CA PHE A 23 3.64 -4.07 5.56
C PHE A 23 4.34 -2.76 5.88
N ALA A 24 3.60 -1.79 6.42
CA ALA A 24 4.14 -0.53 6.90
C ALA A 24 4.13 -0.51 8.43
N ASP A 25 5.21 -0.02 9.03
CA ASP A 25 5.31 0.11 10.48
C ASP A 25 4.75 1.48 10.92
N GLY A 26 3.93 1.51 11.97
CA GLY A 26 3.44 2.75 12.56
C GLY A 26 4.43 3.42 13.50
N LYS A 27 5.48 2.70 13.92
CA LYS A 27 6.49 3.16 14.90
C LYS A 27 7.71 3.78 14.24
N ILE A 28 8.02 3.36 13.01
CA ILE A 28 9.12 3.88 12.19
C ILE A 28 8.59 4.24 10.79
N PRO A 29 9.16 5.22 10.09
CA PRO A 29 8.70 5.61 8.76
C PRO A 29 9.23 4.65 7.68
N ASP A 30 8.93 3.35 7.81
CA ASP A 30 9.44 2.32 6.90
C ASP A 30 8.39 1.24 6.59
N ALA A 31 8.63 0.52 5.49
CA ALA A 31 7.78 -0.56 5.02
C ALA A 31 8.60 -1.66 4.33
N VAL A 32 8.00 -2.84 4.22
CA VAL A 32 8.52 -3.98 3.46
C VAL A 32 7.46 -4.52 2.51
N GLY A 33 7.84 -4.72 1.26
CA GLY A 33 7.06 -5.50 0.29
C GLY A 33 7.36 -6.98 0.44
N VAL A 34 6.35 -7.83 0.26
CA VAL A 34 6.46 -9.29 0.31
C VAL A 34 5.86 -9.85 -0.96
N TYR A 35 6.68 -10.60 -1.71
CA TYR A 35 6.22 -11.56 -2.69
C TYR A 35 6.37 -12.95 -2.10
N ALA A 36 5.30 -13.74 -2.10
CA ALA A 36 5.39 -15.13 -1.66
C ALA A 36 4.50 -16.02 -2.52
N ASN A 37 4.95 -17.23 -2.76
CA ASN A 37 4.14 -18.32 -3.29
C ASN A 37 4.40 -19.58 -2.41
N PRO A 38 3.80 -20.75 -2.71
CA PRO A 38 3.96 -21.93 -1.85
C PRO A 38 5.41 -22.38 -1.63
N SER A 39 6.31 -22.12 -2.58
CA SER A 39 7.71 -22.59 -2.55
C SER A 39 8.75 -21.49 -2.37
N HIS A 40 8.37 -20.22 -2.51
CA HIS A 40 9.30 -19.10 -2.54
C HIS A 40 8.77 -17.90 -1.75
N ILE A 41 9.67 -17.19 -1.09
CA ILE A 41 9.39 -15.91 -0.44
C ILE A 41 10.54 -14.93 -0.72
N GLU A 42 10.16 -13.72 -1.08
CA GLU A 42 11.05 -12.60 -1.33
C GLU A 42 10.53 -11.36 -0.61
N PHE A 43 11.48 -10.59 -0.07
CA PHE A 43 11.17 -9.33 0.60
C PHE A 43 11.84 -8.17 -0.13
N LEU A 44 11.07 -7.11 -0.35
CA LEU A 44 11.53 -5.87 -0.96
C LEU A 44 11.60 -4.78 0.12
N GLY A 45 12.81 -4.31 0.41
CA GLY A 45 13.02 -3.16 1.28
C GLY A 45 12.69 -1.83 0.61
N SER A 46 12.49 -0.81 1.42
CA SER A 46 12.31 0.56 0.97
C SER A 46 13.51 1.04 0.14
N GLY A 47 13.25 1.65 -1.03
CA GLY A 47 14.29 2.13 -1.94
C GLY A 47 15.03 1.07 -2.74
N GLN A 48 14.70 -0.21 -2.59
CA GLN A 48 15.36 -1.28 -3.34
C GLN A 48 14.78 -1.42 -4.75
N SER A 49 15.67 -1.69 -5.72
CA SER A 49 15.28 -2.08 -7.08
C SER A 49 14.83 -3.54 -7.13
N HIS A 50 13.94 -3.88 -8.05
CA HIS A 50 13.49 -5.25 -8.27
C HIS A 50 13.22 -5.51 -9.75
N PRO A 51 13.59 -6.68 -10.31
CA PRO A 51 13.45 -6.95 -11.75
C PRO A 51 12.04 -6.72 -12.33
N MET A 52 11.00 -7.05 -11.56
CA MET A 52 9.61 -6.86 -11.99
C MET A 52 9.08 -5.43 -11.79
N LEU A 53 9.74 -4.61 -10.97
CA LEU A 53 9.24 -3.30 -10.53
C LEU A 53 10.10 -2.12 -11.03
N GLY A 54 11.30 -2.42 -11.53
CA GLY A 54 12.29 -1.45 -11.99
C GLY A 54 13.15 -0.90 -10.86
N ASP A 55 13.77 0.26 -11.11
CA ASP A 55 14.67 0.92 -10.16
C ASP A 55 13.95 1.32 -8.87
N GLY A 56 14.64 1.23 -7.75
CA GLY A 56 14.13 1.69 -6.46
C GLY A 56 13.88 3.20 -6.45
N ILE A 57 12.84 3.63 -5.73
CA ILE A 57 12.64 5.05 -5.39
C ILE A 57 13.00 5.21 -3.91
N PRO A 58 13.97 6.07 -3.54
CA PRO A 58 14.45 6.15 -2.15
C PRO A 58 13.29 6.32 -1.16
N ASN A 59 13.36 5.68 0.01
CA ASN A 59 12.33 5.75 1.05
C ASN A 59 10.91 5.31 0.58
N THR A 60 10.82 4.48 -0.45
CA THR A 60 9.54 4.02 -0.99
C THR A 60 9.53 2.51 -1.26
N VAL A 61 8.42 1.85 -0.95
CA VAL A 61 8.07 0.51 -1.47
C VAL A 61 6.87 0.66 -2.40
N ILE A 62 6.95 0.09 -3.60
CA ILE A 62 5.89 0.21 -4.61
C ILE A 62 5.57 -1.18 -5.14
N MET A 63 4.27 -1.52 -5.18
CA MET A 63 3.81 -2.78 -5.73
C MET A 63 2.63 -2.53 -6.66
N SER A 64 2.85 -2.75 -7.96
CA SER A 64 1.86 -2.61 -9.03
C SER A 64 2.40 -3.33 -10.27
N ALA A 65 1.67 -3.29 -11.38
CA ALA A 65 2.10 -3.93 -12.62
C ALA A 65 1.74 -3.14 -13.87
N GLY A 66 2.53 -3.34 -14.93
CA GLY A 66 2.27 -2.80 -16.27
C GLY A 66 2.13 -1.28 -16.30
N ASN A 67 1.13 -0.79 -17.05
CA ASN A 67 0.91 0.66 -17.23
C ASN A 67 0.57 1.36 -15.91
N ARG A 68 -0.08 0.66 -14.97
CA ARG A 68 -0.42 1.22 -13.65
C ARG A 68 0.83 1.50 -12.83
N LEU A 69 1.80 0.57 -12.84
CA LEU A 69 3.09 0.76 -12.19
C LEU A 69 3.83 1.96 -12.80
N ARG A 70 3.92 2.05 -14.13
CA ARG A 70 4.63 3.17 -14.78
C ARG A 70 4.06 4.52 -14.38
N LEU A 71 2.72 4.67 -14.40
CA LEU A 71 2.09 5.92 -14.00
C LEU A 71 2.24 6.20 -12.50
N LEU A 72 2.04 5.19 -11.65
CA LEU A 72 2.19 5.34 -10.21
C LEU A 72 3.61 5.81 -9.86
N ARG A 73 4.64 5.24 -10.51
CA ARG A 73 6.03 5.67 -10.35
C ARG A 73 6.23 7.12 -10.77
N SER A 74 5.67 7.56 -11.91
CA SER A 74 5.73 8.97 -12.35
C SER A 74 5.17 9.90 -11.29
N ARG A 75 3.97 9.60 -10.78
CA ARG A 75 3.32 10.41 -9.74
C ARG A 75 4.12 10.45 -8.44
N ILE A 76 4.74 9.32 -8.06
CA ILE A 76 5.60 9.24 -6.87
C ILE A 76 6.84 10.11 -7.05
N HIS A 77 7.49 10.07 -8.22
CA HIS A 77 8.63 10.94 -8.51
C HIS A 77 8.26 12.42 -8.53
N GLU A 78 7.13 12.77 -9.15
CA GLU A 78 6.63 14.16 -9.22
C GLU A 78 6.31 14.74 -7.84
N GLY A 79 5.75 13.93 -6.93
CA GLY A 79 5.40 14.34 -5.56
C GLY A 79 6.43 13.96 -4.50
N TYR A 80 7.63 13.51 -4.90
CA TYR A 80 8.61 12.94 -3.98
C TYR A 80 8.99 13.94 -2.89
N GLY A 81 8.85 13.54 -1.63
CA GLY A 81 9.16 14.39 -0.46
C GLY A 81 8.10 15.45 -0.12
N THR A 82 7.02 15.56 -0.90
CA THR A 82 5.96 16.59 -0.67
C THR A 82 4.61 16.00 -0.30
N PHE A 83 4.51 14.68 -0.13
CA PHE A 83 3.25 14.01 0.13
C PHE A 83 2.64 14.39 1.48
N ASN A 84 1.37 14.81 1.41
CA ASN A 84 0.40 14.85 2.51
C ASN A 84 -0.80 13.95 2.18
N ALA A 85 -1.73 13.79 3.12
CA ALA A 85 -2.91 12.93 2.94
C ALA A 85 -3.66 13.22 1.63
N THR A 86 -3.96 14.50 1.34
CA THR A 86 -4.70 14.89 0.13
C THR A 86 -3.95 14.52 -1.15
N SER A 87 -2.66 14.84 -1.25
CA SER A 87 -1.85 14.46 -2.42
C SER A 87 -1.67 12.95 -2.57
N SER A 88 -1.57 12.22 -1.45
CA SER A 88 -1.40 10.76 -1.44
C SER A 88 -2.65 10.04 -1.96
N LEU A 89 -3.86 10.56 -1.68
CA LEU A 89 -5.10 10.01 -2.22
C LEU A 89 -5.09 10.00 -3.77
N ARG A 90 -4.48 11.03 -4.38
CA ARG A 90 -4.40 11.18 -5.84
C ARG A 90 -3.48 10.15 -6.50
N LEU A 91 -2.58 9.50 -5.75
CA LEU A 91 -1.78 8.39 -6.27
C LEU A 91 -2.66 7.26 -6.81
N MET A 92 -3.82 7.03 -6.16
CA MET A 92 -4.78 5.99 -6.52
C MET A 92 -5.76 6.42 -7.61
N ASP A 93 -5.72 7.66 -8.10
CA ASP A 93 -6.62 8.09 -9.17
C ASP A 93 -6.49 7.20 -10.39
N ARG A 94 -7.57 7.07 -11.14
CA ARG A 94 -7.52 6.44 -12.47
C ARG A 94 -6.47 7.15 -13.34
N PRO A 95 -5.71 6.40 -14.17
CA PRO A 95 -5.80 4.97 -14.43
C PRO A 95 -4.97 4.05 -13.50
N VAL A 96 -4.45 4.52 -12.35
CA VAL A 96 -3.77 3.63 -11.39
C VAL A 96 -4.79 2.68 -10.74
N ALA A 97 -5.91 3.19 -10.23
CA ALA A 97 -7.02 2.33 -9.84
C ALA A 97 -7.66 1.62 -11.05
N MET A 98 -8.02 0.35 -10.85
CA MET A 98 -8.66 -0.48 -11.87
C MET A 98 -10.06 0.01 -12.24
N ARG A 99 -10.59 -0.41 -13.39
CA ARG A 99 -11.96 -0.07 -13.86
C ARG A 99 -13.04 -0.46 -12.86
N SER A 100 -12.90 -1.63 -12.23
CA SER A 100 -13.84 -2.18 -11.26
C SER A 100 -13.34 -2.05 -9.82
N ASN A 101 -12.62 -0.98 -9.49
CA ASN A 101 -12.07 -0.84 -8.13
C ASN A 101 -13.21 -0.63 -7.11
N LEU A 102 -13.30 -1.57 -6.17
CA LEU A 102 -14.38 -1.60 -5.17
C LEU A 102 -14.11 -0.71 -3.96
N HIS A 103 -12.84 -0.48 -3.65
CA HIS A 103 -12.43 0.42 -2.57
C HIS A 103 -11.06 1.04 -2.89
N ASN A 104 -10.85 2.25 -2.39
CA ASN A 104 -9.53 2.85 -2.22
C ASN A 104 -9.30 3.14 -0.75
N VAL A 105 -8.08 2.88 -0.28
CA VAL A 105 -7.71 3.09 1.11
C VAL A 105 -6.34 3.78 1.16
N LEU A 106 -6.29 4.94 1.81
CA LEU A 106 -5.03 5.51 2.27
C LEU A 106 -4.96 5.31 3.78
N PHE A 107 -3.95 4.57 4.22
CA PHE A 107 -3.62 4.42 5.63
C PHE A 107 -2.40 5.27 5.95
N VAL A 108 -2.48 6.08 7.01
CA VAL A 108 -1.36 6.85 7.57
C VAL A 108 -0.96 6.20 8.90
N PRO A 109 0.02 5.26 8.90
CA PRO A 109 0.25 4.38 10.04
C PRO A 109 0.62 5.10 11.34
N GLN A 110 1.50 6.11 11.26
CA GLN A 110 1.96 6.88 12.43
C GLN A 110 0.82 7.65 13.11
N LEU A 111 -0.14 8.15 12.32
CA LEU A 111 -1.30 8.87 12.85
C LEU A 111 -2.46 7.94 13.21
N GLN A 112 -2.40 6.68 12.78
CA GLN A 112 -3.51 5.73 12.84
C GLN A 112 -4.78 6.32 12.21
N GLU A 113 -4.63 6.98 11.07
CA GLU A 113 -5.74 7.53 10.29
C GLU A 113 -5.95 6.73 9.01
N VAL A 114 -7.20 6.44 8.68
CA VAL A 114 -7.58 5.72 7.46
C VAL A 114 -8.56 6.56 6.67
N TYR A 115 -8.30 6.74 5.38
CA TYR A 115 -9.21 7.38 4.44
C TYR A 115 -9.75 6.31 3.51
N VAL A 116 -11.06 6.13 3.47
CA VAL A 116 -11.70 5.07 2.68
C VAL A 116 -12.70 5.69 1.71
N ALA A 117 -12.61 5.26 0.45
CA ALA A 117 -13.65 5.43 -0.55
C ALA A 117 -14.15 4.06 -0.97
N ILE A 118 -15.46 3.90 -1.13
CA ILE A 118 -16.12 2.63 -1.48
C ILE A 118 -16.94 2.85 -2.75
N ALA A 119 -16.91 1.89 -3.67
CA ALA A 119 -17.69 1.95 -4.89
C ALA A 119 -19.19 1.96 -4.59
N THR A 120 -19.95 2.60 -5.47
CA THR A 120 -21.42 2.49 -5.48
C THR A 120 -21.81 1.40 -6.49
N PRO A 121 -23.10 1.03 -6.58
CA PRO A 121 -23.58 0.15 -7.63
C PRO A 121 -23.30 0.65 -9.06
N PHE A 122 -23.02 1.95 -9.23
CA PHE A 122 -22.90 2.60 -10.54
C PHE A 122 -21.50 3.12 -10.85
N GLU A 123 -20.71 3.48 -9.82
CA GLU A 123 -19.44 4.18 -9.98
C GLU A 123 -18.32 3.57 -9.13
N PRO A 124 -17.09 3.44 -9.66
CA PRO A 124 -15.96 2.84 -8.93
C PRO A 124 -15.47 3.76 -7.80
N ALA A 125 -14.84 3.16 -6.78
CA ALA A 125 -14.39 3.87 -5.59
C ALA A 125 -13.41 5.02 -5.88
N ALA A 126 -12.63 4.94 -6.97
CA ALA A 126 -11.68 5.96 -7.37
C ALA A 126 -12.32 7.31 -7.73
N GLY A 127 -13.63 7.35 -8.00
CA GLY A 127 -14.40 8.58 -8.20
C GLY A 127 -15.20 9.02 -6.96
N GLN A 128 -15.20 8.22 -5.89
CA GLN A 128 -16.03 8.47 -4.71
C GLN A 128 -15.30 9.35 -3.69
N PRO A 129 -16.04 10.13 -2.88
CA PRO A 129 -15.45 10.89 -1.80
C PRO A 129 -14.82 9.96 -0.76
N TYR A 130 -13.70 10.38 -0.19
CA TYR A 130 -13.06 9.68 0.91
C TYR A 130 -13.66 10.12 2.25
N VAL A 131 -13.95 9.15 3.11
CA VAL A 131 -14.30 9.37 4.51
C VAL A 131 -13.05 9.11 5.35
N ARG A 132 -12.70 10.07 6.23
CA ARG A 132 -11.61 9.92 7.19
C ARG A 132 -12.12 9.23 8.46
N TYR A 133 -11.38 8.23 8.91
CA TYR A 133 -11.59 7.51 10.15
C TYR A 133 -10.37 7.66 11.06
N ASN A 134 -10.62 7.94 12.34
CA ASN A 134 -9.62 7.81 13.39
C ASN A 134 -9.59 6.34 13.85
N LEU A 135 -8.66 5.55 13.30
CA LEU A 135 -8.59 4.11 13.57
C LEU A 135 -8.29 3.84 15.04
N LYS A 136 -7.50 4.68 15.69
CA LYS A 136 -7.18 4.57 17.11
C LYS A 136 -8.43 4.65 17.99
N GLU A 137 -9.34 5.56 17.67
CA GLU A 137 -10.63 5.68 18.38
C GLU A 137 -11.55 4.50 18.07
N LEU A 138 -11.65 4.10 16.80
CA LEU A 138 -12.47 2.96 16.40
C LEU A 138 -12.06 1.68 17.12
N LEU A 139 -10.76 1.36 17.15
CA LEU A 139 -10.25 0.16 17.83
C LEU A 139 -10.51 0.17 19.34
N ARG A 140 -10.53 1.36 19.98
CA ARG A 140 -10.87 1.49 21.41
C ARG A 140 -12.35 1.28 21.69
N SER A 141 -13.21 1.53 20.69
CA SER A 141 -14.65 1.36 20.79
C SER A 141 -15.13 -0.05 20.44
N MET A 142 -14.23 -0.91 19.93
CA MET A 142 -14.55 -2.30 19.66
C MET A 142 -14.60 -3.08 20.98
N PRO A 143 -15.65 -3.88 21.21
CA PRO A 143 -15.78 -4.71 22.40
C PRO A 143 -14.78 -5.87 22.45
#